data_AF-A0A2A6FQJ5-F1
#
_entry.id   AF-A0A2A6FQJ5-F1
#
_cell.length_a   1.000
_cell.length_b   1.000
_cell.length_c   1.000
_cell.angle_alpha   90.00
_cell.angle_beta   90.00
_cell.angle_gamma   90.00
#
_symmetry.space_group_name_H-M   'P 1'
#
loop_
_entity.id
_entity.type
_entity.pdbx_description
1 polymer ?
#
loop_
_entity_poly.entity_id
_entity_poly.type
_entity_poly.pdbx_seq_one_letter_code
_entity_poly.pdbx_strand_id
1 'polypeptide(L)'
;MGTPWFLFGLTFFVIVWMLWNWAGPTSLQFDRADYGFTALTLVLSLQASYAAPLILLAQNRQDDRDRVQIEQDRRRSERNLADVEYLAREVVALRLALKEVVTKEVIRAELRTELRALLDERDTRDGERE
;
A
#
# COMPACT_ATOMS: atom_id res chain seq x y z
N MET A 1 -17.33 -2.03 -1.02
CA MET A 1 -17.39 -1.15 -2.20
C MET A 1 -18.80 -0.63 -2.28
N GLY A 2 -18.99 0.68 -2.11
CA GLY A 2 -20.31 1.32 -2.11
C GLY A 2 -21.03 0.96 -3.40
N THR A 3 -22.02 0.09 -3.30
CA THR A 3 -22.66 -0.52 -4.45
C THR A 3 -23.55 0.55 -5.10
N PRO A 4 -23.25 1.03 -6.32
CA PRO A 4 -24.15 1.90 -7.09
C PRO A 4 -25.57 1.29 -7.21
N TRP A 5 -25.68 -0.02 -7.03
CA TRP A 5 -26.95 -0.74 -6.91
C TRP A 5 -27.88 -0.20 -5.81
N PHE A 6 -27.40 0.34 -4.69
CA PHE A 6 -28.32 0.93 -3.70
C PHE A 6 -29.07 2.14 -4.28
N LEU A 7 -28.35 3.02 -4.98
CA LEU A 7 -28.93 4.22 -5.61
C LEU A 7 -29.87 3.85 -6.77
N PHE A 8 -29.52 2.83 -7.56
CA PHE A 8 -30.38 2.35 -8.64
C PHE A 8 -31.68 1.73 -8.10
N GLY A 9 -31.61 0.93 -7.02
CA GLY A 9 -32.81 0.36 -6.40
C GLY A 9 -33.74 1.43 -5.82
N LEU A 10 -33.17 2.43 -5.13
CA LEU A 10 -33.93 3.56 -4.57
C LEU A 10 -34.62 4.38 -5.68
N THR A 11 -33.88 4.71 -6.74
CA THR A 11 -34.41 5.45 -7.90
C THR A 11 -35.55 4.68 -8.56
N PHE A 12 -35.38 3.37 -8.75
CA PHE A 12 -36.42 2.53 -9.34
C PHE A 12 -37.68 2.46 -8.44
N PHE A 13 -37.51 2.31 -7.13
CA PHE A 13 -38.62 2.30 -6.18
C PHE A 13 -39.45 3.60 -6.24
N VAL A 14 -38.77 4.76 -6.24
CA VAL A 14 -39.45 6.07 -6.36
C VAL A 14 -40.22 6.18 -7.68
N ILE A 15 -39.63 5.73 -8.79
CA ILE A 15 -40.28 5.75 -10.10
C ILE A 15 -41.54 4.87 -10.11
N VAL A 16 -41.44 3.63 -9.62
CA VAL A 16 -42.58 2.70 -9.56
C VAL A 16 -43.70 3.25 -8.67
N TRP A 17 -43.34 3.83 -7.51
CA TRP A 17 -44.31 4.44 -6.59
C TRP A 17 -45.05 5.63 -7.20
N MET A 18 -44.32 6.49 -7.93
CA MET A 18 -44.88 7.64 -8.63
C MET A 18 -45.82 7.21 -9.75
N LEU A 19 -45.43 6.19 -10.54
CA LEU A 19 -46.27 5.63 -11.60
C LEU A 19 -47.55 4.97 -11.04
N TRP A 20 -47.44 4.25 -9.92
CA TRP A 20 -48.58 3.62 -9.25
C TRP A 20 -49.60 4.65 -8.72
N ASN A 21 -49.12 5.72 -8.09
CA ASN A 21 -50.01 6.79 -7.61
C ASN A 21 -50.61 7.64 -8.74
N TRP A 22 -49.94 7.73 -9.90
CA TRP A 22 -50.47 8.42 -11.09
C TRP A 22 -51.51 7.60 -11.85
N ALA A 23 -51.30 6.29 -12.02
CA ALA A 23 -52.17 5.42 -12.82
C ALA A 23 -53.25 4.66 -12.01
N GLY A 24 -53.18 4.69 -10.67
CA GLY A 24 -54.09 3.95 -9.79
C GLY A 24 -55.48 4.58 -9.66
N PRO A 25 -56.55 3.77 -9.47
CA PRO A 25 -57.92 4.27 -9.28
C PRO A 25 -58.06 5.14 -8.01
N THR A 26 -58.83 6.22 -8.10
CA THR A 26 -59.00 7.29 -7.09
C THR A 26 -59.42 6.82 -5.69
N SER A 27 -59.95 5.60 -5.56
CA SER A 27 -60.36 4.98 -4.29
C SER A 27 -59.23 4.26 -3.54
N LEU A 28 -58.09 4.00 -4.19
CA LEU A 28 -56.92 3.28 -3.63
C LEU A 28 -55.64 4.13 -3.66
N GLN A 29 -55.73 5.40 -4.07
CA GLN A 29 -54.62 6.34 -4.05
C GLN A 29 -54.29 6.73 -2.60
N PHE A 30 -53.27 6.09 -2.02
CA PHE A 30 -52.73 6.44 -0.71
C PHE A 30 -52.06 7.83 -0.70
N ASP A 31 -51.55 8.31 -1.84
CA ASP A 31 -50.87 9.61 -1.98
C ASP A 31 -51.33 10.30 -3.29
N ARG A 32 -52.38 11.13 -3.22
CA ARG A 32 -52.93 11.82 -4.40
C ARG A 32 -51.90 12.81 -4.95
N ALA A 33 -51.70 12.80 -6.28
CA ALA A 33 -50.81 13.72 -6.99
C ALA A 33 -51.13 15.21 -6.72
N ASP A 34 -52.39 15.52 -6.39
CA ASP A 34 -52.87 16.87 -6.04
C ASP A 34 -52.15 17.48 -4.82
N TYR A 35 -51.64 16.66 -3.89
CA TYR A 35 -50.93 17.11 -2.68
C TYR A 35 -49.40 16.96 -2.76
N GLY A 36 -48.86 16.73 -3.95
CA GLY A 36 -47.41 16.73 -4.18
C GLY A 36 -46.63 15.58 -3.50
N PHE A 37 -47.24 14.41 -3.32
CA PHE A 37 -46.60 13.22 -2.71
C PHE A 37 -46.09 13.45 -1.28
N THR A 38 -46.98 13.93 -0.40
CA THR A 38 -46.63 14.26 0.98
C THR A 38 -46.17 13.01 1.74
N ALA A 39 -46.77 11.84 1.49
CA ALA A 39 -46.39 10.60 2.18
C ALA A 39 -44.99 10.13 1.77
N LEU A 40 -44.66 10.18 0.47
CA LEU A 40 -43.31 9.89 -0.03
C LEU A 40 -42.25 10.79 0.63
N THR A 41 -42.55 12.09 0.73
CA THR A 41 -41.66 13.08 1.35
C THR A 41 -41.43 12.78 2.83
N LEU A 42 -42.49 12.42 3.56
CA LEU A 42 -42.39 12.02 4.97
C LEU A 42 -41.52 10.77 5.14
N VAL A 43 -41.70 9.75 4.30
CA VAL A 43 -40.90 8.52 4.34
C VAL A 43 -39.43 8.79 4.03
N LEU A 44 -39.12 9.61 3.01
CA LEU A 44 -37.75 9.96 2.65
C LEU A 44 -37.04 10.78 3.74
N SER A 45 -37.75 11.71 4.38
CA SER A 45 -37.18 12.49 5.50
C SER A 45 -36.88 11.62 6.72
N LEU A 46 -37.76 10.67 7.03
CA LEU A 46 -37.51 9.64 8.06
C LEU A 46 -36.31 8.76 7.67
N GLN A 47 -36.19 8.42 6.38
CA GLN A 47 -35.08 7.60 5.88
C GLN A 47 -33.72 8.27 6.12
N ALA A 48 -33.62 9.55 5.80
CA ALA A 48 -32.42 10.33 6.06
C ALA A 48 -32.08 10.40 7.56
N SER A 49 -33.10 10.52 8.42
CA SER A 49 -32.94 10.61 9.87
C SER A 49 -32.36 9.33 10.49
N TYR A 50 -32.82 8.14 10.09
CA TYR A 50 -32.26 6.88 10.61
C TYR A 50 -30.92 6.52 9.96
N ALA A 51 -30.63 7.02 8.75
CA ALA A 51 -29.35 6.75 8.09
C ALA A 51 -28.17 7.36 8.86
N ALA A 52 -28.34 8.55 9.44
CA ALA A 52 -27.30 9.23 10.21
C ALA A 52 -26.68 8.39 11.35
N PRO A 53 -27.44 7.80 12.30
CA PRO A 53 -26.87 6.96 13.35
C PRO A 53 -26.22 5.68 12.82
N LEU A 54 -26.76 5.08 11.75
CA LEU A 54 -26.17 3.90 11.13
C LEU A 54 -24.83 4.24 10.46
N ILE A 55 -24.75 5.40 9.81
CA ILE A 55 -23.50 5.92 9.24
C ILE A 55 -22.48 6.17 10.36
N LEU A 56 -22.88 6.77 11.48
CA LEU A 56 -21.99 7.00 12.63
C LEU A 56 -21.46 5.69 13.22
N LEU A 57 -22.29 4.66 13.35
CA LEU A 57 -21.84 3.33 13.80
C LEU A 57 -20.88 2.68 12.79
N ALA A 58 -21.16 2.83 11.49
CA ALA A 58 -20.28 2.35 10.44
C ALA A 58 -18.94 3.09 10.44
N GLN A 59 -18.95 4.40 10.70
CA GLN A 59 -17.77 5.26 10.83
C GLN A 59 -16.93 4.87 12.05
N ASN A 60 -17.52 4.74 13.24
CA ASN A 60 -16.79 4.29 14.44
C ASN A 60 -16.05 2.96 14.20
N ARG A 61 -16.69 2.00 13.51
CA ARG A 61 -16.05 0.72 13.17
C ARG A 61 -14.97 0.83 12.09
N GLN A 62 -15.03 1.85 11.23
CA GLN A 62 -13.95 2.16 10.30
C GLN A 62 -12.78 2.80 11.06
N ASP A 63 -13.05 3.80 11.89
CA ASP A 63 -12.04 4.51 12.70
C ASP A 63 -11.28 3.55 13.63
N ASP A 64 -11.96 2.60 14.26
CA ASP A 64 -11.32 1.56 15.10
C ASP A 64 -10.36 0.68 14.28
N ARG A 65 -10.75 0.30 13.06
CA ARG A 65 -9.90 -0.49 12.17
C ARG A 65 -8.71 0.32 11.67
N ASP A 66 -8.95 1.55 11.27
CA ASP A 66 -7.92 2.48 10.79
C ASP A 66 -6.90 2.75 11.90
N ARG A 67 -7.35 2.91 13.15
CA ARG A 67 -6.48 3.03 14.32
C ARG A 67 -5.57 1.83 14.51
N VAL A 68 -6.11 0.61 14.41
CA VAL A 68 -5.30 -0.62 14.52
C VAL A 68 -4.30 -0.72 13.38
N GLN A 69 -4.71 -0.37 12.16
CA GLN A 69 -3.84 -0.37 10.99
C GLN A 69 -2.68 0.63 11.14
N ILE A 70 -2.94 1.86 11.62
CA ILE A 70 -1.92 2.88 11.88
C ILE A 70 -0.91 2.40 12.93
N GLU A 71 -1.37 1.81 14.03
CA GLU A 71 -0.48 1.27 15.08
C GLU A 71 0.41 0.14 14.54
N GLN A 72 -0.14 -0.75 13.71
CA GLN A 72 0.64 -1.81 13.06
C GLN A 72 1.67 -1.26 12.09
N ASP A 73 1.30 -0.28 11.26
CA ASP A 73 2.20 0.37 10.31
C ASP A 73 3.32 1.12 11.03
N ARG A 74 3.02 1.75 12.17
CA ARG A 74 4.03 2.39 13.02
C ARG A 74 5.05 1.38 13.56
N ARG A 75 4.58 0.27 14.15
CA ARG A 75 5.45 -0.81 14.65
C ARG A 75 6.24 -1.48 13.54
N ARG A 76 5.69 -1.56 12.32
CA ARG A 76 6.40 -2.08 11.15
C ARG A 76 7.49 -1.11 10.70
N SER A 77 7.20 0.19 10.70
CA SER A 77 8.17 1.23 10.34
C SER A 77 9.34 1.29 11.31
N GLU A 78 9.09 1.18 12.62
CA GLU A 78 10.14 1.09 13.65
C GLU A 78 11.05 -0.13 13.43
N ARG A 79 10.47 -1.30 13.14
CA ARG A 79 11.22 -2.53 12.81
C ARG A 79 12.03 -2.38 11.52
N ASN A 80 11.42 -1.85 10.46
CA ASN A 80 12.10 -1.61 9.20
C ASN A 80 13.29 -0.66 9.36
N LEU A 81 13.17 0.38 10.19
CA LEU A 81 14.27 1.30 10.47
C LEU A 81 15.43 0.58 11.16
N ALA A 82 15.13 -0.25 12.18
CA ALA A 82 16.14 -1.06 12.86
C ALA A 82 16.83 -2.05 11.91
N ASP A 83 16.07 -2.72 11.03
CA ASP A 83 16.62 -3.66 10.04
C ASP A 83 17.52 -2.94 9.03
N VAL A 84 17.13 -1.75 8.57
CA VAL A 84 17.95 -0.93 7.67
C VAL A 84 19.24 -0.48 8.35
N GLU A 85 19.16 -0.03 9.62
CA GLU A 85 20.37 0.33 10.39
C GLU A 85 21.29 -0.87 10.59
N TYR A 86 20.74 -2.06 10.87
CA TYR A 86 21.50 -3.29 11.00
C TYR A 86 22.20 -3.66 9.69
N LEU A 87 21.46 -3.69 8.59
CA LEU A 87 22.01 -3.97 7.25
C LEU A 87 23.08 -2.95 6.86
N ALA A 88 22.89 -1.66 7.19
CA ALA A 88 23.89 -0.63 6.91
C ALA A 88 25.20 -0.88 7.67
N ARG A 89 25.13 -1.28 8.94
CA ARG A 89 26.33 -1.65 9.73
C ARG A 89 27.01 -2.88 9.16
N GLU A 90 26.25 -3.90 8.79
CA GLU A 90 26.78 -5.14 8.22
C GLU A 90 27.48 -4.89 6.87
N VAL A 91 26.90 -4.04 6.02
CA VAL A 91 27.51 -3.62 4.74
C VAL A 91 28.82 -2.86 4.96
N VAL A 92 28.89 -1.99 5.98
CA VAL A 92 30.14 -1.29 6.32
C VAL A 92 31.21 -2.26 6.81
N ALA A 93 30.83 -3.21 7.68
CA ALA A 93 31.74 -4.24 8.17
C ALA A 93 32.27 -5.11 7.01
N LEU A 94 31.38 -5.57 6.12
CA LEU A 94 31.75 -6.34 4.93
C LEU A 94 32.68 -5.54 4.01
N ARG A 95 32.41 -4.25 3.79
CA ARG A 95 33.27 -3.38 2.98
C ARG A 95 34.67 -3.23 3.57
N LEU A 96 34.79 -3.12 4.89
CA LEU A 96 36.08 -3.04 5.58
C LEU A 96 36.85 -4.36 5.44
N ALA A 97 36.20 -5.50 5.69
CA ALA A 97 36.81 -6.81 5.52
C ALA A 97 37.29 -7.05 4.08
N LEU A 98 36.48 -6.70 3.07
CA LEU A 98 36.89 -6.80 1.66
C LEU A 98 38.08 -5.89 1.31
N LYS A 99 38.15 -4.70 1.91
CA LYS A 99 39.28 -3.77 1.71
C LYS A 99 40.58 -4.33 2.28
N GLU A 100 40.52 -5.09 3.36
CA GLU A 100 41.70 -5.75 3.94
C GLU A 100 42.17 -6.94 3.11
N VAL A 101 41.24 -7.76 2.60
CA VAL A 101 41.55 -8.97 1.81
C VAL A 101 42.08 -8.64 0.39
N VAL A 102 41.70 -7.49 -0.18
CA VAL A 102 42.28 -6.97 -1.44
C VAL A 102 43.26 -5.85 -1.14
N THR A 103 44.27 -6.11 -0.31
CA THR A 103 45.33 -5.13 -0.11
C THR A 103 46.20 -5.07 -1.37
N LYS A 104 46.32 -3.87 -1.96
CA LYS A 104 47.24 -3.56 -3.06
C LYS A 104 48.66 -4.07 -2.78
N GLU A 105 49.04 -4.18 -1.51
CA GLU A 105 50.33 -4.72 -1.08
C GLU A 105 50.49 -6.20 -1.39
N VAL A 106 49.45 -7.03 -1.21
CA VAL A 106 49.49 -8.46 -1.58
C VAL A 106 49.62 -8.58 -3.09
N ILE A 107 48.76 -7.90 -3.85
CA ILE A 107 48.83 -7.93 -5.32
C ILE A 107 50.19 -7.42 -5.83
N ARG A 108 50.74 -6.36 -5.22
CA ARG A 108 52.04 -5.79 -5.61
C ARG A 108 53.22 -6.64 -5.16
N ALA A 109 53.10 -7.37 -4.05
CA ALA A 109 54.09 -8.33 -3.60
C ALA A 109 54.12 -9.52 -4.56
N GLU A 110 52.98 -10.15 -4.84
CA GLU A 110 52.86 -11.26 -5.79
C GLU A 110 53.40 -10.86 -7.18
N LEU A 111 52.99 -9.69 -7.69
CA LEU A 111 53.43 -9.20 -8.99
C LEU A 111 54.95 -8.97 -9.03
N ARG A 112 55.56 -8.47 -7.94
CA ARG A 112 57.01 -8.29 -7.85
C ARG A 112 57.76 -9.60 -7.74
N THR A 113 57.22 -10.57 -7.01
CA THR A 113 57.79 -11.90 -6.86
C THR A 113 57.84 -12.59 -8.23
N GLU A 114 56.72 -12.57 -8.97
CA GLU A 114 56.66 -13.11 -10.34
C GLU A 114 57.58 -12.37 -11.31
N LEU A 115 57.59 -11.03 -11.29
CA LEU A 115 58.51 -10.24 -12.14
C LEU A 115 59.98 -10.55 -11.86
N ARG A 116 60.36 -10.75 -10.59
CA ARG A 116 61.73 -11.12 -10.22
C ARG A 116 62.08 -12.52 -10.70
N ALA A 117 61.17 -13.49 -10.53
CA ALA A 117 61.38 -14.86 -11.00
C ALA A 117 61.64 -14.90 -12.52
N LEU A 118 60.85 -14.16 -13.31
CA LEU A 118 61.04 -14.08 -14.76
C LEU A 118 62.33 -13.38 -15.19
N LEU A 119 62.81 -12.39 -14.42
CA LEU A 119 64.08 -11.72 -14.70
C LEU A 119 65.28 -12.62 -14.39
N ASP A 120 65.25 -13.34 -13.27
CA ASP A 120 66.30 -14.29 -12.88
C ASP A 120 66.42 -15.44 -13.90
N GLU A 121 65.28 -15.95 -14.40
CA GLU A 121 65.24 -16.97 -15.47
C GLU A 121 65.82 -16.44 -16.80
N ARG A 122 65.79 -15.12 -17.02
CA ARG A 122 66.36 -14.49 -18.20
C ARG A 122 67.86 -14.27 -18.07
N ASP A 123 68.33 -13.78 -16.93
CA ASP A 123 69.76 -13.58 -16.64
C ASP A 123 70.53 -14.90 -16.65
N THR A 124 69.94 -15.97 -16.09
CA THR A 124 70.53 -17.32 -16.16
C THR A 124 70.63 -17.82 -17.60
N ARG A 125 69.63 -17.55 -18.44
CA ARG A 125 69.65 -17.89 -19.87
C ARG A 125 70.65 -17.10 -20.70
N ASP A 126 70.88 -15.83 -20.38
CA ASP A 126 71.85 -14.99 -21.09
C ASP A 126 73.28 -15.30 -20.63
N GLY A 127 73.50 -15.65 -19.36
CA GLY A 127 74.80 -16.10 -18.84
C GLY A 127 75.24 -17.49 -19.31
N GLU A 128 74.33 -18.34 -19.77
CA GLU A 128 74.66 -19.62 -20.43
C GLU A 128 75.02 -19.46 -21.93
N ARG A 129 74.85 -18.26 -22.50
CA ARG A 129 75.12 -17.97 -23.93
C ARG A 129 76.43 -17.23 -24.19
N GLU A 130 77.13 -16.77 -23.15
CA GLU A 130 78.51 -16.25 -23.21
C GLU A 130 79.54 -17.35 -22.91
#